data_AF-A0AA88MWP3-F1
#
_entry.id   AF-A0AA88MWP3-F1
#
_cell.length_a   1.000
_cell.length_b   1.000
_cell.length_c   1.000
_cell.angle_alpha   90.00
_cell.angle_beta   90.00
_cell.angle_gamma   90.00
#
_symmetry.space_group_name_H-M   'P 1'
#
loop_
_entity.id
_entity.type
_entity.pdbx_description
1 polymer ?
#
loop_
_entity_poly.entity_id
_entity_poly.type
_entity_poly.pdbx_seq_one_letter_code
_entity_poly.pdbx_strand_id
1 'polypeptide(L)'
;MQKFVFCLSSVALWVCAVSAFLPPCDREIYCTGPILHQVQKAKLFDDDKYFVDMKLKAAPDVVSSAFHNLSREFPNTTVPRAELQEFLNTCFEKPGTEFESWTPPDWHDKPKFLGRIADQELRDWAKKLHNLWKSLGRKIRADVKDHPELYSQIYTPHPVVVPGGRFRELYYWDSYWVINGLLLSEMRDTAYGMIQNFLHLVNRYGFVPNGGRVYYERRSQPPFLTLMVESYYQATKDEEFLR
;
A
#
# COMPACT_ATOMS: atom_id res chain seq x y z
N MET A 1 20.54 -77.10 2.72
CA MET A 1 20.52 -75.85 3.51
C MET A 1 20.51 -74.68 2.56
N GLN A 2 19.34 -74.10 2.33
CA GLN A 2 19.08 -73.03 1.36
C GLN A 2 19.07 -71.71 2.14
N LYS A 3 20.04 -70.83 1.88
CA LYS A 3 20.15 -69.53 2.55
C LYS A 3 19.26 -68.50 1.84
N PHE A 4 18.20 -68.07 2.51
CA PHE A 4 17.34 -66.96 2.08
C PHE A 4 18.08 -65.63 2.26
N VAL A 5 18.13 -64.85 1.18
CA VAL A 5 18.58 -63.45 1.20
C VAL A 5 17.38 -62.58 1.55
N PHE A 6 17.41 -61.92 2.71
CA PHE A 6 16.43 -60.90 3.07
C PHE A 6 16.83 -59.56 2.44
N CYS A 7 16.03 -59.09 1.49
CA CYS A 7 16.13 -57.76 0.91
C CYS A 7 15.35 -56.79 1.80
N LEU A 8 16.05 -55.95 2.58
CA LEU A 8 15.44 -54.88 3.36
C LEU A 8 15.19 -53.69 2.44
N SER A 9 13.94 -53.49 2.02
CA SER A 9 13.51 -52.28 1.33
C SER A 9 13.39 -51.13 2.34
N SER A 10 14.36 -50.22 2.33
CA SER A 10 14.27 -48.95 3.04
C SER A 10 13.28 -48.03 2.33
N VAL A 11 12.07 -47.92 2.87
CA VAL A 11 11.09 -46.90 2.46
C VAL A 11 11.58 -45.56 2.99
N ALA A 12 12.17 -44.74 2.13
CA ALA A 12 12.48 -43.36 2.45
C ALA A 12 11.16 -42.56 2.55
N LEU A 13 10.75 -42.25 3.79
CA LEU A 13 9.69 -41.29 4.06
C LEU A 13 10.16 -39.90 3.61
N TRP A 14 9.75 -39.50 2.41
CA TRP A 14 9.84 -38.12 1.96
C TRP A 14 8.85 -37.30 2.80
N VAL A 15 9.35 -36.72 3.90
CA VAL A 15 8.63 -35.66 4.59
C VAL A 15 8.66 -34.46 3.66
N CYS A 16 7.58 -34.28 2.88
CA CYS A 16 7.31 -33.00 2.25
C CYS A 16 7.14 -31.96 3.36
N ALA A 17 8.21 -31.26 3.70
CA ALA A 17 8.10 -30.01 4.42
C ALA A 17 7.30 -29.07 3.52
N VAL A 18 6.01 -28.90 3.82
CA VAL A 18 5.26 -27.78 3.30
C VAL A 18 5.97 -26.55 3.84
N SER A 19 6.82 -25.95 3.03
CA SER A 19 7.40 -24.64 3.31
C SER A 19 6.23 -23.68 3.41
N ALA A 20 5.72 -23.46 4.62
CA ALA A 20 4.72 -22.44 4.87
C ALA A 20 5.36 -21.12 4.42
N PHE A 21 4.81 -20.52 3.35
CA PHE A 21 5.26 -19.21 2.91
C PHE A 21 5.16 -18.24 4.08
N LEU A 22 6.20 -17.42 4.25
CA LEU A 22 6.18 -16.35 5.24
C LEU A 22 4.96 -15.45 4.96
N PRO A 23 4.28 -14.95 6.00
CA PRO A 23 3.13 -14.07 5.81
C PRO A 23 3.53 -12.78 5.10
N PRO A 24 2.59 -12.01 4.51
CA PRO A 24 2.92 -10.77 3.79
C PRO A 24 3.65 -9.71 4.63
N CYS A 25 3.41 -9.72 5.94
CA CYS A 25 4.09 -8.91 6.94
C CYS A 25 3.90 -9.50 8.35
N ASP A 26 4.54 -8.91 9.36
CA ASP A 26 4.47 -9.39 10.75
C ASP A 26 3.27 -8.84 11.54
N ARG A 27 2.41 -8.03 10.92
CA ARG A 27 1.22 -7.45 11.58
C ARG A 27 0.06 -8.44 11.62
N GLU A 28 -0.25 -8.95 12.81
CA GLU A 28 -1.34 -9.93 12.99
C GLU A 28 -2.74 -9.42 12.65
N ILE A 29 -3.01 -8.13 12.75
CA ILE A 29 -4.36 -7.61 12.44
C ILE A 29 -4.57 -7.42 10.94
N TYR A 30 -3.52 -7.01 10.21
CA TYR A 30 -3.62 -6.60 8.80
C TYR A 30 -3.10 -7.65 7.81
N CYS A 31 -2.21 -8.55 8.23
CA CYS A 31 -1.55 -9.51 7.32
C CYS A 31 -1.90 -10.97 7.61
N THR A 32 -2.25 -11.30 8.86
CA THR A 32 -2.54 -12.67 9.30
C THR A 32 -3.66 -12.66 10.35
N GLY A 33 -3.72 -13.66 11.22
CA GLY A 33 -4.48 -13.58 12.47
C GLY A 33 -6.00 -13.79 12.37
N PRO A 34 -6.64 -14.00 13.53
CA PRO A 34 -8.05 -14.34 13.61
C PRO A 34 -8.99 -13.16 13.27
N ILE A 35 -8.59 -11.92 13.55
CA ILE A 35 -9.39 -10.73 13.23
C ILE A 35 -9.56 -10.61 11.71
N LEU A 36 -8.45 -10.55 10.97
CA LEU A 36 -8.46 -10.51 9.50
C LEU A 36 -9.28 -11.67 8.95
N HIS A 37 -9.03 -12.89 9.45
CA HIS A 37 -9.70 -14.08 8.95
C HIS A 37 -11.22 -14.01 9.10
N GLN A 38 -11.73 -13.66 10.28
CA GLN A 38 -13.16 -13.59 10.52
C GLN A 38 -13.81 -12.42 9.80
N VAL A 39 -13.19 -11.23 9.80
CA VAL A 39 -13.75 -10.06 9.11
C VAL A 39 -13.88 -10.30 7.60
N GLN A 40 -12.84 -10.87 6.97
CA GLN A 40 -12.86 -11.15 5.54
C GLN A 40 -13.87 -12.25 5.19
N LYS A 41 -13.91 -13.35 5.96
CA LYS A 41 -14.92 -14.41 5.74
C LYS A 41 -16.34 -13.93 5.98
N ALA A 42 -16.53 -13.01 6.92
CA ALA A 42 -17.81 -12.43 7.20
C ALA A 42 -18.31 -11.54 6.05
N LYS A 43 -17.47 -11.11 5.09
CA LYS A 43 -17.84 -10.25 3.94
C LYS A 43 -18.64 -9.01 4.37
N LEU A 44 -18.15 -8.30 5.39
CA LEU A 44 -18.80 -7.10 5.93
C LEU A 44 -18.78 -5.92 4.96
N PHE A 45 -17.80 -5.89 4.06
CA PHE A 45 -17.62 -4.86 3.06
C PHE A 45 -17.59 -5.48 1.65
N ASP A 46 -17.98 -4.70 0.64
CA ASP A 46 -17.92 -5.12 -0.78
C ASP A 46 -16.49 -5.22 -1.32
N ASP A 47 -15.54 -4.56 -0.64
CA ASP A 47 -14.13 -4.53 -0.99
C ASP A 47 -13.29 -5.09 0.17
N ASP A 48 -12.59 -6.20 -0.07
CA ASP A 48 -11.69 -6.83 0.91
C ASP A 48 -10.55 -5.90 1.39
N LYS A 49 -10.21 -4.87 0.60
CA LYS A 49 -9.21 -3.86 0.99
C LYS A 49 -9.74 -2.87 2.02
N TYR A 50 -11.06 -2.75 2.18
CA TYR A 50 -11.67 -1.80 3.11
C TYR A 50 -11.17 -2.04 4.53
N PHE A 51 -11.25 -3.27 5.04
CA PHE A 51 -10.83 -3.59 6.41
C PHE A 51 -9.33 -3.37 6.62
N VAL A 52 -8.49 -3.84 5.70
CA VAL A 52 -7.03 -3.74 5.85
C VAL A 52 -6.51 -2.31 5.72
N ASP A 53 -7.34 -1.37 5.27
CA ASP A 53 -7.01 0.06 5.23
C ASP A 53 -7.57 0.84 6.44
N MET A 54 -8.32 0.20 7.34
CA MET A 54 -8.84 0.84 8.54
C MET A 54 -7.71 1.15 9.52
N LYS A 55 -7.80 2.26 10.24
CA LYS A 55 -6.88 2.63 11.34
C LYS A 55 -7.38 2.05 12.66
N LEU A 56 -6.48 1.59 13.53
CA LEU A 56 -6.82 1.20 14.90
C LEU A 56 -7.07 2.44 15.78
N LYS A 57 -8.11 2.39 16.61
CA LYS A 57 -8.42 3.41 17.64
C LYS A 57 -7.61 3.24 18.93
N ALA A 58 -7.01 2.06 19.13
CA ALA A 58 -6.22 1.71 20.30
C ALA A 58 -5.04 0.82 19.88
N ALA A 59 -4.09 0.59 20.80
CA ALA A 59 -2.92 -0.24 20.55
C ALA A 59 -3.33 -1.68 20.08
N PRO A 60 -2.53 -2.33 19.22
CA PRO A 60 -2.89 -3.63 18.65
C PRO A 60 -3.21 -4.72 19.67
N ASP A 61 -2.52 -4.74 20.81
CA ASP A 61 -2.74 -5.68 21.91
C ASP A 61 -4.09 -5.47 22.59
N VAL A 62 -4.53 -4.22 22.75
CA VAL A 62 -5.86 -3.87 23.27
C VAL A 62 -6.95 -4.34 22.31
N VAL A 63 -6.79 -4.07 21.01
CA VAL A 63 -7.75 -4.49 19.97
C VAL A 63 -7.83 -6.02 19.87
N SER A 64 -6.69 -6.70 19.90
CA SER A 64 -6.62 -8.16 19.91
C SER A 64 -7.27 -8.77 21.16
N SER A 65 -7.08 -8.16 22.32
CA SER A 65 -7.71 -8.59 23.58
C SER A 65 -9.23 -8.41 23.54
N ALA A 66 -9.71 -7.28 23.01
CA ALA A 66 -11.14 -7.03 22.82
C ALA A 66 -11.78 -8.06 21.88
N PHE A 67 -11.12 -8.39 20.77
CA PHE A 67 -11.60 -9.42 19.84
C PHE A 67 -11.59 -10.82 20.46
N HIS A 68 -10.55 -11.15 21.25
CA HIS A 68 -10.47 -12.42 21.95
C HIS A 68 -11.63 -12.58 22.95
N ASN A 69 -11.95 -11.53 23.70
CA ASN A 69 -13.09 -11.55 24.63
C ASN A 69 -14.41 -11.74 23.89
N LEU A 70 -14.64 -11.02 22.79
CA LEU A 70 -15.82 -11.21 21.94
C LEU A 70 -15.92 -12.64 21.41
N SER A 71 -14.82 -13.19 20.91
CA SER A 71 -14.78 -14.54 20.34
C SER A 71 -15.09 -15.64 21.36
N ARG A 72 -14.85 -15.39 22.67
CA ARG A 72 -15.19 -16.36 23.73
C ARG A 72 -16.68 -16.54 23.96
N GLU A 73 -17.49 -15.55 23.58
CA GLU A 73 -18.96 -15.64 23.65
C GLU A 73 -19.54 -16.58 22.58
N PHE A 74 -18.74 -16.90 21.56
CA PHE A 74 -19.11 -17.75 20.42
C PHE A 74 -18.17 -18.96 20.29
N PRO A 75 -18.11 -19.85 21.31
CA PRO A 75 -17.19 -20.98 21.28
C PRO A 75 -17.55 -21.94 20.14
N ASN A 76 -16.54 -22.30 19.33
CA ASN A 76 -16.66 -23.19 18.17
C ASN A 76 -17.53 -22.66 17.02
N THR A 77 -17.90 -21.38 17.02
CA THR A 77 -18.65 -20.74 15.93
C THR A 77 -17.94 -19.47 15.46
N THR A 78 -18.32 -18.93 14.30
CA THR A 78 -17.84 -17.62 13.87
C THR A 78 -18.63 -16.53 14.57
N VAL A 79 -17.96 -15.44 14.94
CA VAL A 79 -18.63 -14.28 15.54
C VAL A 79 -19.71 -13.78 14.55
N PRO A 80 -20.96 -13.56 15.00
CA PRO A 80 -22.02 -13.09 14.13
C PRO A 80 -21.68 -11.76 13.45
N ARG A 81 -22.21 -11.55 12.23
CA ARG A 81 -21.90 -10.34 11.44
C ARG A 81 -22.21 -9.03 12.18
N ALA A 82 -23.31 -8.99 12.94
CA ALA A 82 -23.70 -7.79 13.70
C ALA A 82 -22.67 -7.47 14.80
N GLU A 83 -22.22 -8.49 15.54
CA GLU A 83 -21.23 -8.33 16.61
C GLU A 83 -19.84 -7.97 16.07
N LEU A 84 -19.43 -8.57 14.95
CA LEU A 84 -18.20 -8.17 14.25
C LEU A 84 -18.28 -6.71 13.78
N GLN A 85 -19.43 -6.28 13.27
CA GLN A 85 -19.61 -4.91 12.83
C GLN A 85 -19.49 -3.92 14.00
N GLU A 86 -20.07 -4.25 15.16
CA GLU A 86 -19.96 -3.40 16.35
C GLU A 86 -18.53 -3.36 16.91
N PHE A 87 -17.83 -4.50 16.90
CA PHE A 87 -16.41 -4.56 17.22
C PHE A 87 -15.58 -3.64 16.32
N LEU A 88 -15.83 -3.66 14.99
CA LEU A 88 -15.13 -2.78 14.06
C LEU A 88 -15.46 -1.31 14.30
N ASN A 89 -16.74 -0.98 14.52
CA ASN A 89 -17.16 0.39 14.84
C ASN A 89 -16.47 0.92 16.10
N THR A 90 -16.26 0.05 17.10
CA THR A 90 -15.61 0.40 18.37
C THR A 90 -14.10 0.53 18.24
N CYS A 91 -13.44 -0.40 17.55
CA CYS A 91 -11.98 -0.53 17.58
C CYS A 91 -11.26 0.12 16.39
N PHE A 92 -11.97 0.50 15.33
CA PHE A 92 -11.36 0.99 14.10
C PHE A 92 -11.98 2.32 13.62
N GLU A 93 -11.16 3.14 12.96
CA GLU A 93 -11.60 4.27 12.16
C GLU A 93 -11.67 3.86 10.68
N LYS A 94 -12.54 4.56 9.92
CA LYS A 94 -12.71 4.30 8.49
C LYS A 94 -11.41 4.55 7.71
N PRO A 95 -11.20 3.86 6.59
CA PRO A 95 -10.07 4.12 5.71
C PRO A 95 -10.03 5.57 5.24
N GLY A 96 -8.82 6.11 5.02
CA GLY A 96 -8.57 7.48 4.55
C GLY A 96 -8.34 8.51 5.65
N THR A 97 -8.46 8.13 6.92
CA THR A 97 -8.16 8.97 8.08
C THR A 97 -6.66 9.20 8.29
N GLU A 98 -5.83 8.35 7.68
CA GLU A 98 -4.37 8.42 7.62
C GLU A 98 -3.82 9.56 6.74
N PHE A 99 -4.67 10.20 5.94
CA PHE A 99 -4.28 11.31 5.05
C PHE A 99 -4.83 12.65 5.52
N GLU A 100 -4.09 13.71 5.22
CA GLU A 100 -4.56 15.08 5.29
C GLU A 100 -4.79 15.66 3.89
N SER A 101 -5.66 16.67 3.81
CA SER A 101 -5.92 17.37 2.56
C SER A 101 -4.64 18.04 2.07
N TRP A 102 -4.30 17.82 0.81
CA TRP A 102 -3.13 18.41 0.19
C TRP A 102 -3.40 18.69 -1.27
N THR A 103 -3.07 19.91 -1.70
CA THR A 103 -3.04 20.29 -3.11
C THR A 103 -1.58 20.53 -3.49
N PRO A 104 -1.10 19.98 -4.62
CA PRO A 104 0.25 20.21 -5.09
C PRO A 104 0.55 21.72 -5.24
N PRO A 105 1.59 22.24 -4.58
CA PRO A 105 1.87 23.68 -4.56
C PRO A 105 2.42 24.20 -5.89
N ASP A 106 3.02 23.33 -6.69
CA ASP A 106 3.61 23.60 -8.00
C ASP A 106 2.60 23.39 -9.16
N TRP A 107 1.34 23.09 -8.85
CA TRP A 107 0.28 23.00 -9.86
C TRP A 107 -0.12 24.40 -10.36
N HIS A 108 -0.35 24.55 -11.66
CA HIS A 108 -0.85 25.79 -12.26
C HIS A 108 -1.80 25.49 -13.43
N ASP A 109 -2.75 26.38 -13.72
CA ASP A 109 -3.88 26.12 -14.63
C ASP A 109 -3.54 26.13 -16.14
N LYS A 110 -2.31 26.52 -16.48
CA LYS A 110 -1.85 26.72 -17.88
C LYS A 110 -0.49 26.06 -18.14
N PRO A 111 -0.35 24.74 -17.97
CA PRO A 111 0.87 24.04 -18.33
C PRO A 111 1.12 24.12 -19.84
N LYS A 112 2.38 24.32 -20.23
CA LYS A 112 2.78 24.57 -21.63
C LYS A 112 2.32 23.48 -22.58
N PHE A 113 2.17 22.24 -22.12
CA PHE A 113 1.75 21.13 -22.98
C PHE A 113 0.35 21.32 -23.56
N LEU A 114 -0.57 21.99 -22.85
CA LEU A 114 -1.92 22.25 -23.36
C LEU A 114 -1.90 23.18 -24.58
N GLY A 115 -0.92 24.09 -24.67
CA GLY A 115 -0.75 24.96 -25.84
C GLY A 115 -0.39 24.21 -27.12
N ARG A 116 0.28 23.05 -26.98
CA ARG A 116 0.78 22.22 -28.09
C ARG A 116 -0.26 21.29 -28.72
N ILE A 117 -1.42 21.11 -28.07
CA ILE A 117 -2.49 20.25 -28.58
C ILE A 117 -3.33 21.07 -29.55
N ALA A 118 -3.27 20.80 -30.85
CA ALA A 118 -3.98 21.59 -31.86
C ALA A 118 -5.51 21.45 -31.74
N ASP A 119 -5.98 20.20 -31.62
CA ASP A 119 -7.39 19.85 -31.53
C ASP A 119 -8.03 20.36 -30.22
N GLN A 120 -9.19 21.02 -30.32
CA GLN A 120 -9.84 21.66 -29.17
C GLN A 120 -10.44 20.65 -28.19
N GLU A 121 -11.06 19.57 -28.67
CA GLU A 121 -11.68 18.56 -27.81
C GLU A 121 -10.61 17.79 -27.02
N LEU A 122 -9.50 17.44 -27.68
CA LEU A 122 -8.36 16.80 -27.02
C LEU A 122 -7.69 17.74 -26.01
N ARG A 123 -7.63 19.05 -26.30
CA ARG A 123 -7.09 20.05 -25.37
C ARG A 123 -7.95 20.17 -24.12
N ASP A 124 -9.28 20.19 -24.29
CA ASP A 124 -10.22 20.26 -23.16
C ASP A 124 -10.22 18.98 -22.34
N TRP A 125 -10.10 17.82 -22.98
CA TRP A 125 -9.90 16.54 -22.29
C TRP A 125 -8.58 16.51 -21.50
N ALA A 126 -7.47 16.95 -22.11
CA ALA A 126 -6.18 17.03 -21.45
C ALA A 126 -6.18 18.00 -20.26
N LYS A 127 -6.93 19.11 -20.36
CA LYS A 127 -7.14 20.03 -19.23
C LYS A 127 -7.90 19.36 -18.09
N LYS A 128 -8.91 18.53 -18.38
CA LYS A 128 -9.61 17.72 -17.36
C LYS A 128 -8.64 16.75 -16.66
N LEU A 129 -7.78 16.07 -17.41
CA LEU A 129 -6.75 15.19 -16.83
C LEU A 129 -5.79 15.96 -15.91
N HIS A 130 -5.28 17.10 -16.35
CA HIS A 130 -4.38 17.93 -15.55
C HIS A 130 -5.02 18.43 -14.25
N ASN A 131 -6.33 18.68 -14.24
CA ASN A 131 -7.07 19.04 -13.02
C ASN A 131 -7.15 17.89 -12.01
N LEU A 132 -7.03 16.62 -12.42
CA LEU A 132 -7.09 15.47 -11.52
C LEU A 132 -5.90 15.41 -10.55
N TRP A 133 -4.76 16.04 -10.86
CA TRP A 133 -3.62 16.09 -9.92
C TRP A 133 -4.00 16.68 -8.57
N LYS A 134 -4.94 17.63 -8.54
CA LYS A 134 -5.44 18.24 -7.31
C LYS A 134 -6.27 17.27 -6.45
N SER A 135 -6.96 16.31 -7.06
CA SER A 135 -7.83 15.35 -6.35
C SER A 135 -7.12 14.03 -6.01
N LEU A 136 -6.05 13.70 -6.73
CA LEU A 136 -5.26 12.48 -6.54
C LEU A 136 -4.09 12.66 -5.57
N GLY A 137 -3.78 13.90 -5.18
CA GLY A 137 -2.77 14.18 -4.16
C GLY A 137 -3.15 13.65 -2.77
N ARG A 138 -2.21 13.01 -2.08
CA ARG A 138 -2.34 12.52 -0.70
C ARG A 138 -1.12 12.94 0.08
N LYS A 139 -1.32 13.51 1.26
CA LYS A 139 -0.25 13.74 2.23
C LYS A 139 -0.51 12.89 3.46
N ILE A 140 0.47 12.07 3.83
CA ILE A 140 0.36 11.17 4.97
C ILE A 140 0.53 11.99 6.25
N ARG A 141 -0.37 11.80 7.22
CA ARG A 141 -0.32 12.50 8.50
C ARG A 141 0.93 12.11 9.29
N ALA A 142 1.46 13.05 10.08
CA ALA A 142 2.57 12.78 11.00
C ALA A 142 2.24 11.66 12.00
N ASP A 143 0.97 11.51 12.39
CA ASP A 143 0.50 10.43 13.26
C ASP A 143 0.86 9.01 12.75
N VAL A 144 0.95 8.81 11.44
CA VAL A 144 1.39 7.53 10.85
C VAL A 144 2.88 7.26 11.11
N LYS A 145 3.68 8.32 11.21
CA LYS A 145 5.11 8.24 11.58
C LYS A 145 5.27 7.95 13.07
N ASP A 146 4.48 8.64 13.89
CA ASP A 146 4.61 8.63 15.34
C ASP A 146 4.00 7.36 15.97
N HIS A 147 2.94 6.83 15.34
CA HIS A 147 2.20 5.64 15.80
C HIS A 147 1.99 4.59 14.68
N PRO A 148 3.06 4.08 14.03
CA PRO A 148 2.96 3.21 12.86
C PRO A 148 2.27 1.86 13.14
N GLU A 149 2.15 1.46 14.39
CA GLU A 149 1.41 0.26 14.82
C GLU A 149 -0.10 0.38 14.69
N LEU A 150 -0.65 1.60 14.63
CA LEU A 150 -2.08 1.84 14.49
C LEU A 150 -2.56 1.82 13.03
N TYR A 151 -1.63 1.70 12.08
CA TYR A 151 -1.91 1.88 10.67
C TYR A 151 -1.40 0.70 9.86
N SER A 152 -2.14 0.39 8.79
CA SER A 152 -1.56 -0.35 7.68
C SER A 152 -0.77 0.55 6.73
N GLN A 153 -1.02 1.86 6.71
CA GLN A 153 -0.29 2.83 5.88
C GLN A 153 1.16 2.94 6.33
N ILE A 154 2.09 2.79 5.39
CA ILE A 154 3.51 3.08 5.60
C ILE A 154 3.73 4.57 5.44
N TYR A 155 4.40 5.20 6.41
CA TYR A 155 4.76 6.61 6.33
C TYR A 155 5.79 6.88 5.25
N THR A 156 5.60 8.00 4.52
CA THR A 156 6.61 8.58 3.63
C THR A 156 6.66 10.10 3.85
N PRO A 157 7.86 10.73 3.76
CA PRO A 157 8.06 12.13 4.15
C PRO A 157 7.43 13.16 3.21
N HIS A 158 7.27 12.83 1.92
CA HIS A 158 6.67 13.73 0.93
C HIS A 158 5.25 13.29 0.56
N PRO A 159 4.41 14.21 0.06
CA PRO A 159 3.12 13.85 -0.54
C PRO A 159 3.28 12.94 -1.76
N VAL A 160 2.21 12.22 -2.09
CA VAL A 160 2.16 11.29 -3.23
C VAL A 160 0.92 11.57 -4.08
N VAL A 161 0.99 11.19 -5.35
CA VAL A 161 -0.17 11.13 -6.23
C VAL A 161 -0.54 9.67 -6.44
N VAL A 162 -1.80 9.31 -6.17
CA VAL A 162 -2.26 7.92 -6.16
C VAL A 162 -3.02 7.57 -7.45
N PRO A 163 -3.17 6.28 -7.82
CA PRO A 163 -3.95 5.88 -9.00
C PRO A 163 -5.43 6.32 -8.93
N GLY A 164 -6.01 6.36 -7.72
CA GLY A 164 -7.38 6.78 -7.46
C GLY A 164 -8.35 5.63 -7.12
N GLY A 165 -9.58 5.99 -6.75
CA GLY A 165 -10.59 5.02 -6.31
C GLY A 165 -10.23 4.33 -5.00
N ARG A 166 -10.19 2.98 -5.00
CA ARG A 166 -9.80 2.17 -3.83
C ARG A 166 -8.29 2.22 -3.52
N PHE A 167 -7.49 2.69 -4.46
CA PHE A 167 -6.04 2.84 -4.33
C PHE A 167 -5.73 4.19 -3.70
N ARG A 168 -5.32 4.16 -2.44
CA ARG A 168 -5.14 5.37 -1.60
C ARG A 168 -3.71 5.59 -1.19
N GLU A 169 -2.84 4.64 -1.48
CA GLU A 169 -1.42 4.64 -1.23
C GLU A 169 -0.64 4.84 -2.53
N LEU A 170 0.65 5.15 -2.42
CA LEU A 170 1.56 5.04 -3.56
C LEU A 170 1.62 3.59 -4.05
N TYR A 171 1.74 3.42 -5.37
CA TYR A 171 2.04 2.15 -6.04
C TYR A 171 3.30 2.33 -6.89
N TYR A 172 4.21 1.37 -6.84
CA TYR A 172 5.57 1.56 -7.33
C TYR A 172 5.61 1.82 -8.85
N TRP A 173 5.21 0.86 -9.68
CA TRP A 173 5.33 1.01 -11.14
C TRP A 173 4.34 2.04 -11.72
N ASP A 174 3.15 2.20 -11.13
CA ASP A 174 2.15 3.21 -11.52
C ASP A 174 2.75 4.61 -11.40
N SER A 175 3.55 4.83 -10.36
CA SER A 175 4.14 6.14 -10.08
C SER A 175 5.12 6.59 -11.14
N TYR A 176 5.68 5.70 -11.97
CA TYR A 176 6.54 6.11 -13.08
C TYR A 176 5.75 6.91 -14.11
N TRP A 177 4.56 6.43 -14.47
CA TRP A 177 3.68 7.13 -15.41
C TRP A 177 3.15 8.43 -14.82
N VAL A 178 2.82 8.40 -13.52
CA VAL A 178 2.41 9.60 -12.78
C VAL A 178 3.52 10.65 -12.79
N ILE A 179 4.76 10.29 -12.46
CA ILE A 179 5.92 11.21 -12.48
C ILE A 179 6.13 11.81 -13.86
N ASN A 180 6.05 11.02 -14.94
CA ASN A 180 6.15 11.57 -16.30
C ASN A 180 5.02 12.56 -16.61
N GLY A 181 3.78 12.28 -16.16
CA GLY A 181 2.64 13.18 -16.29
C GLY A 181 2.78 14.48 -15.48
N LEU A 182 3.35 14.39 -14.27
CA LEU A 182 3.67 15.53 -13.42
C LEU A 182 4.74 16.42 -14.06
N LEU A 183 5.82 15.84 -14.58
CA LEU A 183 6.87 16.56 -15.29
C LEU A 183 6.33 17.25 -16.55
N LEU A 184 5.45 16.60 -17.31
CA LEU A 184 4.75 17.22 -18.45
C LEU A 184 3.86 18.39 -18.02
N SER A 185 3.28 18.29 -16.82
CA SER A 185 2.45 19.31 -16.18
C SER A 185 3.28 20.40 -15.48
N GLU A 186 4.61 20.41 -15.66
CA GLU A 186 5.55 21.34 -15.02
C GLU A 186 5.58 21.27 -13.47
N MET A 187 5.08 20.16 -12.90
CA MET A 187 5.02 19.90 -11.46
C MET A 187 6.27 19.16 -10.96
N ARG A 188 7.42 19.85 -11.02
CA ARG A 188 8.74 19.28 -10.73
C ARG A 188 8.94 18.97 -9.25
N ASP A 189 8.46 19.81 -8.35
CA ASP A 189 8.67 19.64 -6.91
C ASP A 189 7.88 18.43 -6.39
N THR A 190 6.66 18.25 -6.91
CA THR A 190 5.84 17.07 -6.61
C THR A 190 6.50 15.79 -7.13
N ALA A 191 7.00 15.80 -8.37
CA ALA A 191 7.72 14.66 -8.95
C ALA A 191 8.98 14.30 -8.13
N TYR A 192 9.77 15.31 -7.75
CA TYR A 192 10.94 15.15 -6.89
C TYR A 192 10.58 14.47 -5.57
N GLY A 193 9.58 15.00 -4.86
CA GLY A 193 9.13 14.46 -3.57
C GLY A 193 8.68 13.00 -3.67
N MET A 194 7.97 12.63 -4.75
CA MET A 194 7.59 11.24 -4.98
C MET A 194 8.80 10.32 -5.17
N ILE A 195 9.85 10.76 -5.88
CA ILE A 195 11.08 9.97 -6.04
C ILE A 195 11.82 9.82 -4.70
N GLN A 196 11.89 10.90 -3.90
CA GLN A 196 12.46 10.86 -2.55
C GLN A 196 11.72 9.88 -1.63
N ASN A 197 10.40 9.74 -1.78
CA ASN A 197 9.65 8.71 -1.05
C ASN A 197 10.08 7.29 -1.43
N PHE A 198 10.37 7.02 -2.70
CA PHE A 198 10.87 5.71 -3.11
C PHE A 198 12.27 5.43 -2.56
N LEU A 199 13.17 6.41 -2.58
CA LEU A 199 14.48 6.31 -1.94
C LEU A 199 14.35 6.07 -0.43
N HIS A 200 13.41 6.75 0.23
CA HIS A 200 13.09 6.51 1.63
C HIS A 200 12.65 5.05 1.89
N LEU A 201 11.80 4.49 1.02
CA LEU A 201 11.36 3.09 1.12
C LEU A 201 12.51 2.11 0.89
N VAL A 202 13.41 2.37 -0.07
CA VAL A 202 14.62 1.56 -0.29
C VAL A 202 15.51 1.59 0.95
N ASN A 203 15.75 2.77 1.55
CA ASN A 203 16.55 2.88 2.77
C ASN A 203 15.94 2.13 3.96
N ARG A 204 14.60 2.07 4.04
CA ARG A 204 13.87 1.42 5.13
C ARG A 204 13.74 -0.10 4.95
N TYR A 205 13.45 -0.56 3.74
CA TYR A 205 13.07 -1.96 3.47
C TYR A 205 14.10 -2.72 2.62
N GLY A 206 15.11 -2.04 2.08
CA GLY A 206 16.09 -2.61 1.12
C GLY A 206 15.58 -2.71 -0.32
N PHE A 207 14.31 -2.37 -0.56
CA PHE A 207 13.67 -2.35 -1.87
C PHE A 207 12.42 -1.46 -1.83
N VAL A 208 11.77 -1.23 -2.97
CA VAL A 208 10.48 -0.53 -3.03
C VAL A 208 9.33 -1.54 -2.92
N PRO A 209 8.49 -1.50 -1.87
CA PRO A 209 7.30 -2.34 -1.77
C PRO A 209 6.32 -2.09 -2.92
N ASN A 210 5.44 -3.05 -3.21
CA ASN A 210 4.39 -2.91 -4.24
C ASN A 210 3.57 -1.62 -4.06
N GLY A 211 3.20 -1.31 -2.81
CA GLY A 211 2.60 -0.04 -2.46
C GLY A 211 2.85 0.33 -1.00
N GLY A 212 2.41 1.52 -0.59
CA GLY A 212 2.65 2.09 0.74
C GLY A 212 1.85 1.46 1.88
N ARG A 213 1.72 0.14 1.95
CA ARG A 213 0.99 -0.57 3.03
C ARG A 213 1.79 -1.72 3.61
N VAL A 214 1.64 -2.00 4.90
CA VAL A 214 2.36 -3.07 5.60
C VAL A 214 2.13 -4.43 4.94
N TYR A 215 0.93 -4.70 4.42
CA TYR A 215 0.63 -5.94 3.70
C TYR A 215 1.32 -6.08 2.32
N TYR A 216 2.11 -5.09 1.91
CA TYR A 216 3.02 -5.13 0.76
C TYR A 216 4.50 -5.31 1.15
N GLU A 217 4.87 -5.34 2.44
CA GLU A 217 6.27 -5.27 2.94
C GLU A 217 7.21 -6.37 2.45
N ARG A 218 6.69 -7.46 1.90
CA ARG A 218 7.49 -8.60 1.38
C ARG A 218 7.32 -8.85 -0.12
N ARG A 219 6.73 -7.90 -0.85
CA ARG A 219 6.60 -7.97 -2.31
C ARG A 219 6.83 -6.62 -2.97
N SER A 220 7.43 -6.64 -4.16
CA SER A 220 7.67 -5.45 -4.97
C SER A 220 6.76 -5.43 -6.22
N GLN A 221 7.11 -4.59 -7.17
CA GLN A 221 6.56 -4.42 -8.51
C GLN A 221 7.74 -4.19 -9.47
N PRO A 222 7.52 -4.17 -10.80
CA PRO A 222 8.57 -3.89 -11.77
C PRO A 222 9.46 -2.69 -11.38
N PRO A 223 10.79 -2.81 -11.46
CA PRO A 223 11.70 -1.82 -10.88
C PRO A 223 11.86 -0.59 -11.80
N PHE A 224 11.10 0.46 -11.53
CA PHE A 224 11.11 1.71 -12.30
C PHE A 224 11.85 2.88 -11.63
N LEU A 225 12.43 2.72 -10.44
CA LEU A 225 13.03 3.83 -9.69
C LEU A 225 14.13 4.56 -10.48
N THR A 226 15.05 3.84 -11.14
CA THR A 226 16.10 4.46 -11.96
C THR A 226 15.51 5.20 -13.17
N LEU A 227 14.43 4.69 -13.76
CA LEU A 227 13.73 5.35 -14.86
C LEU A 227 13.00 6.62 -14.40
N MET A 228 12.46 6.63 -13.17
CA MET A 228 11.89 7.86 -12.57
C MET A 228 12.97 8.93 -12.36
N VAL A 229 14.14 8.53 -11.84
CA VAL A 229 15.31 9.40 -11.66
C VAL A 229 15.78 9.95 -13.02
N GLU A 230 15.88 9.10 -14.04
CA GLU A 230 16.22 9.50 -15.39
C GLU A 230 15.20 10.49 -15.97
N SER A 231 13.90 10.20 -15.91
CA SER A 231 12.84 11.12 -16.37
C SER A 231 12.96 12.49 -15.71
N TYR A 232 13.20 12.52 -14.38
CA TYR A 232 13.38 13.76 -13.65
C TYR A 232 14.61 14.53 -14.15
N TYR A 233 15.77 13.88 -14.19
CA TYR A 233 17.01 14.48 -14.68
C TYR A 233 16.86 15.02 -16.11
N GLN A 234 16.20 14.27 -17.01
CA GLN A 234 16.00 14.74 -18.37
C GLN A 234 15.13 16.01 -18.44
N ALA A 235 14.15 16.14 -17.54
CA ALA A 235 13.24 17.29 -17.48
C ALA A 235 13.83 18.52 -16.78
N THR A 236 14.75 18.34 -15.82
CA THR A 236 15.29 19.42 -14.98
C THR A 236 16.75 19.77 -15.26
N LYS A 237 17.54 18.80 -15.74
CA LYS A 237 19.00 18.85 -15.83
C LYS A 237 19.69 19.09 -14.48
N ASP A 238 19.01 18.71 -13.40
CA ASP A 238 19.53 18.80 -12.04
C ASP A 238 20.53 17.66 -11.76
N GLU A 239 21.82 17.96 -11.85
CA GLU A 239 22.90 17.01 -11.54
C GLU A 239 23.10 16.82 -10.04
N GLU A 240 22.66 17.75 -9.19
CA GLU A 240 22.77 17.61 -7.74
C GLU A 240 21.86 16.50 -7.24
N PHE A 241 20.66 16.38 -7.83
CA PHE A 241 19.73 15.29 -7.57
C PHE A 241 20.31 13.88 -7.84
N LEU A 242 21.31 13.74 -8.71
CA LEU A 242 21.91 12.45 -9.03
C LEU A 242 22.95 11.96 -8.00
N ARG A 243 23.35 12.82 -7.05
CA ARG A 243 24.37 12.53 -6.04
C ARG A 243 23.77 11.91 -4.78
#